data_AF-A0A9D0C964-F1
#
_entry.id   AF-A0A9D0C964-F1
#
_cell.length_a   1.000
_cell.length_b   1.000
_cell.length_c   1.000
_cell.angle_alpha   90.00
_cell.angle_beta   90.00
_cell.angle_gamma   90.00
#
_symmetry.space_group_name_H-M   'P 1'
#
loop_
_entity.id
_entity.type
_entity.pdbx_description
1 polymer ?
#
loop_
_entity_poly.entity_id
_entity_poly.type
_entity_poly.pdbx_seq_one_letter_code
_entity_poly.pdbx_strand_id
1 'polypeptide(L)'
;MNSDFSMPLPAGGRHDDPIPLLLRCAATAMILLLLLGLAGPAAAAQGKKEKKARVIFLPFEVRLPGQYAYLREGLANMLASRVTAHAGIIALHQSARARQLSAYLQEGREQEFARTLAKTRADYVVMGSLAKDSKGTFELTTHVFARSAASVPRRFTRTIDSLDGVMAGVDQLSWDIAAKVFGRQRPKPAQTAGAGKAGANPFTTENPERAFLEKLYQGSELGLNNASGFSLVTTRRSRKIPIDLRAMDVGDIDGDGQVEIVLATDTELLVYRFVENYFQKVTSLALASYLRVHALNLADLDGDGRKEIYVSANNGARPASLVAAWRNHRLMVLRSDIPFYLRPEKMAGKRPVLLGQAGAPGGQPLGRGIYRLVRKADGSYARGKQVPLPSGLNLFSFTRADLDGDSVPEIVAIDSSDHLQVMNQAGKVLWRSESIYGASKNFFGTLSSTATGGHRRIYVPTRIIARDINGDGRPDIIVGRNRLTTIRFFKRLRYFEGSSIAALTWNGSALTPLWETRKIPGYTADYELVADTDRKGPGTLQLYFAETESSYPFVFWEAESCKIHVYEIRRKGE
;
A
#
# COMPACT_ATOMS: atom_id res chain seq x y z
N MET A 1 49.33 62.26 -35.20
CA MET A 1 48.83 63.09 -34.08
C MET A 1 48.77 62.21 -32.84
N ASN A 2 49.37 62.72 -31.76
CA ASN A 2 49.59 62.21 -30.39
C ASN A 2 48.54 61.25 -29.78
N SER A 3 49.00 60.18 -29.11
CA SER A 3 49.08 59.94 -27.63
C SER A 3 47.75 59.41 -27.06
N ASP A 4 47.65 58.42 -26.16
CA ASP A 4 48.39 58.14 -24.93
C ASP A 4 48.10 56.72 -24.35
N PHE A 5 49.02 56.22 -23.50
CA PHE A 5 48.91 55.24 -22.36
C PHE A 5 48.30 53.83 -22.57
N SER A 6 48.78 52.71 -21.98
CA SER A 6 49.91 52.35 -21.11
C SER A 6 50.03 50.80 -21.00
N MET A 7 51.21 50.32 -20.56
CA MET A 7 51.83 48.97 -20.59
C MET A 7 51.08 47.69 -20.11
N PRO A 8 51.61 46.51 -20.51
CA PRO A 8 51.95 45.44 -19.56
C PRO A 8 53.33 44.74 -19.82
N LEU A 9 53.83 43.99 -18.83
CA LEU A 9 54.99 43.06 -18.84
C LEU A 9 54.85 42.07 -17.65
N PRO A 10 55.68 41.00 -17.44
CA PRO A 10 56.91 40.58 -18.15
C PRO A 10 57.05 39.06 -18.44
N ALA A 11 58.05 38.66 -19.24
CA ALA A 11 58.76 37.37 -19.15
C ALA A 11 60.12 37.41 -19.89
N GLY A 12 61.11 36.71 -19.32
CA GLY A 12 62.41 36.36 -19.93
C GLY A 12 63.36 35.80 -18.86
N GLY A 13 64.19 34.78 -19.06
CA GLY A 13 64.46 33.91 -20.23
C GLY A 13 65.59 32.89 -19.90
N ARG A 14 65.77 31.91 -20.83
CA ARG A 14 67.01 31.21 -21.33
C ARG A 14 68.01 30.55 -20.34
N HIS A 15 68.79 29.48 -20.64
CA HIS A 15 68.99 28.50 -21.74
C HIS A 15 69.94 27.37 -21.22
N ASP A 16 69.88 26.20 -21.88
CA ASP A 16 70.93 25.17 -22.16
C ASP A 16 71.18 23.91 -21.28
N ASP A 17 71.25 22.78 -22.02
CA ASP A 17 71.26 21.32 -21.76
C ASP A 17 72.70 20.70 -21.61
N PRO A 18 72.97 19.36 -21.61
CA PRO A 18 72.37 18.17 -20.93
C PRO A 18 73.41 17.15 -20.33
N ILE A 19 72.92 15.95 -19.91
CA ILE A 19 73.56 14.60 -19.66
C ILE A 19 73.59 14.15 -18.16
N PRO A 20 73.20 12.89 -17.78
CA PRO A 20 72.11 12.02 -18.21
C PRO A 20 71.13 11.64 -17.06
N LEU A 21 69.84 11.46 -17.40
CA LEU A 21 68.70 11.41 -16.46
C LEU A 21 68.48 10.07 -15.72
N LEU A 22 69.32 9.05 -15.89
CA LEU A 22 68.99 7.67 -15.48
C LEU A 22 69.50 7.23 -14.09
N LEU A 23 70.33 8.03 -13.41
CA LEU A 23 70.85 7.70 -12.07
C LEU A 23 70.13 8.41 -10.90
N ARG A 24 69.25 9.40 -11.17
CA ARG A 24 68.55 10.17 -10.11
C ARG A 24 67.14 9.66 -9.76
N CYS A 25 66.57 8.77 -10.56
CA CYS A 25 65.24 8.20 -10.28
C CYS A 25 65.27 7.03 -9.28
N ALA A 26 66.42 6.37 -9.08
CA ALA A 26 66.53 5.27 -8.11
C ALA A 26 66.69 5.78 -6.65
N ALA A 27 67.34 6.93 -6.45
CA ALA A 27 67.56 7.48 -5.11
C ALA A 27 66.36 8.26 -4.55
N THR A 28 65.52 8.85 -5.41
CA THR A 28 64.29 9.56 -4.99
C THR A 28 63.11 8.62 -4.73
N ALA A 29 63.06 7.45 -5.39
CA ALA A 29 62.05 6.43 -5.13
C ALA A 29 62.23 5.72 -3.76
N MET A 30 63.47 5.61 -3.27
CA MET A 30 63.77 4.92 -2.00
C MET A 30 63.54 5.79 -0.76
N ILE A 31 63.67 7.12 -0.88
CA ILE A 31 63.36 8.07 0.20
C ILE A 31 61.85 8.35 0.30
N LEU A 32 61.11 8.29 -0.82
CA LEU A 32 59.65 8.38 -0.79
C LEU A 32 59.01 7.10 -0.19
N LEU A 33 59.63 5.93 -0.34
CA LEU A 33 59.17 4.69 0.32
C LEU A 33 59.51 4.62 1.82
N LEU A 34 60.57 5.29 2.28
CA LEU A 34 60.93 5.29 3.72
C LEU A 34 60.13 6.30 4.56
N LEU A 35 59.53 7.33 3.95
CA LEU A 35 58.60 8.25 4.61
C LEU A 35 57.16 7.70 4.70
N LEU A 36 56.88 6.56 4.06
CA LEU A 36 55.60 5.84 4.12
C LEU A 36 55.55 4.74 5.20
N GLY A 37 56.62 4.56 5.99
CA GLY A 37 56.77 3.47 6.96
C GLY A 37 56.45 3.77 8.44
N LEU A 38 56.02 4.98 8.79
CA LEU A 38 55.77 5.39 10.19
C LEU A 38 54.35 5.95 10.47
N ALA A 39 53.41 5.74 9.56
CA ALA A 39 51.99 5.89 9.87
C ALA A 39 51.43 4.53 10.27
N GLY A 40 51.49 4.21 11.57
CA GLY A 40 50.72 3.09 12.11
C GLY A 40 49.24 3.23 11.72
N PRO A 41 48.45 2.15 11.72
CA PRO A 41 47.03 2.23 11.49
C PRO A 41 46.39 2.92 12.69
N ALA A 42 46.46 4.26 12.70
CA ALA A 42 45.45 5.08 13.34
C ALA A 42 44.18 4.73 12.58
N ALA A 43 43.50 3.70 13.07
CA ALA A 43 42.11 3.45 12.78
C ALA A 43 41.44 4.81 12.91
N ALA A 44 41.12 5.41 11.76
CA ALA A 44 40.20 6.51 11.70
C ALA A 44 38.87 5.91 12.18
N ALA A 45 38.70 5.90 13.49
CA ALA A 45 37.42 6.00 14.13
C ALA A 45 36.88 7.40 13.77
N GLN A 46 36.58 7.60 12.48
CA GLN A 46 35.41 8.35 12.10
C GLN A 46 34.25 7.56 12.71
N GLY A 47 33.99 7.81 14.00
CA GLY A 47 32.71 7.50 14.58
C GLY A 47 31.71 8.15 13.63
N LYS A 48 31.01 7.34 12.83
CA LYS A 48 29.77 7.74 12.21
C LYS A 48 28.99 8.35 13.36
N LYS A 49 28.87 9.68 13.41
CA LYS A 49 27.95 10.34 14.34
C LYS A 49 26.61 9.67 14.07
N GLU A 50 26.21 8.74 14.93
CA GLU A 50 24.94 8.05 14.80
C GLU A 50 23.90 9.15 14.74
N LYS A 51 23.29 9.31 13.57
CA LYS A 51 22.25 10.31 13.37
C LYS A 51 21.11 9.91 14.28
N LYS A 52 21.00 10.58 15.44
CA LYS A 52 19.96 10.29 16.42
C LYS A 52 18.59 10.48 15.77
N ALA A 53 17.76 9.44 15.83
CA ALA A 53 16.42 9.48 15.27
C ALA A 53 15.57 10.53 15.97
N ARG A 54 14.87 11.36 15.21
CA ARG A 54 13.97 12.41 15.72
C ARG A 54 12.56 11.84 15.82
N VAL A 55 11.98 11.85 17.02
CA VAL A 55 10.67 11.22 17.26
C VAL A 55 9.70 12.25 17.80
N ILE A 56 8.54 12.39 17.17
CA ILE A 56 7.43 13.17 17.70
C ILE A 56 6.40 12.25 18.35
N PHE A 57 5.99 12.61 19.57
CA PHE A 57 4.97 11.88 20.32
C PHE A 57 3.71 12.73 20.29
N LEU A 58 2.62 12.19 19.73
CA LEU A 58 1.32 12.85 19.80
C LEU A 58 0.70 12.63 21.19
N PRO A 59 -0.16 13.55 21.67
CA PRO A 59 -0.93 13.33 22.90
C PRO A 59 -1.68 12.01 22.82
N PHE A 60 -1.66 11.25 23.92
CA PHE A 60 -2.39 9.99 24.00
C PHE A 60 -3.89 10.26 23.95
N GLU A 61 -4.62 9.38 23.26
CA GLU A 61 -6.07 9.35 23.42
C GLU A 61 -6.42 8.58 24.69
N VAL A 62 -7.09 9.24 25.64
CA VAL A 62 -7.56 8.61 26.89
C VAL A 62 -9.08 8.47 26.84
N ARG A 63 -9.55 7.22 26.79
CA ARG A 63 -10.98 6.85 26.74
C ARG A 63 -11.46 6.26 28.05
N LEU A 64 -11.28 7.02 29.12
CA LEU A 64 -11.73 6.68 30.46
C LEU A 64 -12.76 7.73 30.91
N PRO A 65 -13.88 7.35 31.54
CA PRO A 65 -14.83 8.32 32.08
C PRO A 65 -14.19 9.16 33.19
N GLY A 66 -14.52 10.45 33.25
CA GLY A 66 -14.11 11.37 34.33
C GLY A 66 -12.84 12.18 34.08
N GLN A 67 -12.14 12.53 35.16
CA GLN A 67 -11.09 13.57 35.27
C GLN A 67 -9.69 13.23 34.70
N TYR A 68 -9.55 12.15 33.91
CA TYR A 68 -8.24 11.63 33.47
C TYR A 68 -7.64 12.32 32.24
N ALA A 69 -8.15 13.50 31.86
CA ALA A 69 -7.66 14.24 30.69
C ALA A 69 -6.17 14.60 30.78
N TYR A 70 -5.65 14.79 32.00
CA TYR A 70 -4.23 15.10 32.25
C TYR A 70 -3.28 13.98 31.79
N LEU A 71 -3.76 12.72 31.75
CA LEU A 71 -2.95 11.58 31.31
C LEU A 71 -2.58 11.65 29.83
N ARG A 72 -3.32 12.40 29.01
CA ARG A 72 -3.06 12.50 27.56
C ARG A 72 -1.65 12.99 27.26
N GLU A 73 -1.26 14.10 27.89
CA GLU A 73 0.07 14.69 27.76
C GLU A 73 1.08 13.97 28.67
N GLY A 74 0.65 13.57 29.88
CA GLY A 74 1.50 12.87 30.84
C GLY A 74 2.10 11.59 30.27
N LEU A 75 1.27 10.73 29.65
CA LEU A 75 1.72 9.47 29.05
C LEU A 75 2.63 9.70 27.85
N ALA A 76 2.33 10.68 27.00
CA ALA A 76 3.18 11.03 25.87
C ALA A 76 4.57 11.48 26.33
N ASN A 77 4.64 12.34 27.34
CA ASN A 77 5.89 12.85 27.90
C ASN A 77 6.70 11.76 28.61
N MET A 78 6.04 10.91 29.40
CA MET A 78 6.70 9.78 30.05
C MET A 78 7.30 8.81 29.04
N LEU A 79 6.52 8.45 28.01
CA LEU A 79 7.00 7.56 26.97
C LEU A 79 8.16 8.20 26.20
N ALA A 80 8.06 9.49 25.85
CA ALA A 80 9.13 10.22 25.20
C ALA A 80 10.42 10.22 26.01
N SER A 81 10.32 10.49 27.32
CA SER A 81 11.46 10.48 28.25
C SER A 81 12.13 9.10 28.32
N ARG A 82 11.35 8.03 28.53
CA ARG A 82 11.88 6.67 28.65
C ARG A 82 12.48 6.15 27.34
N VAL A 83 11.82 6.37 26.20
CA VAL A 83 12.38 5.99 24.89
C VAL A 83 13.67 6.77 24.60
N THR A 84 13.74 8.05 25.00
CA THR A 84 14.98 8.84 24.93
C THR A 84 16.09 8.20 25.75
N ALA A 85 15.80 7.79 26.98
CA ALA A 85 16.76 7.13 27.86
C ALA A 85 17.21 5.76 27.31
N HIS A 86 16.29 4.94 26.78
CA HIS A 86 16.60 3.58 26.33
C HIS A 86 17.20 3.50 24.93
N ALA A 87 16.87 4.46 24.04
CA ALA A 87 17.25 4.40 22.63
C ALA A 87 18.18 5.52 22.16
N GLY A 88 18.40 6.56 22.96
CA GLY A 88 19.27 7.69 22.59
C GLY A 88 18.68 8.55 21.46
N ILE A 89 17.35 8.58 21.33
CA ILE A 89 16.63 9.38 20.32
C ILE A 89 16.61 10.88 20.67
N ILE A 90 16.17 11.71 19.73
CA ILE A 90 15.81 13.11 19.95
C ILE A 90 14.28 13.19 20.01
N ALA A 91 13.70 13.27 21.20
CA ALA A 91 12.28 13.53 21.37
C ALA A 91 11.95 14.99 21.03
N LEU A 92 11.02 15.21 20.10
CA LEU A 92 10.55 16.54 19.73
C LEU A 92 9.50 17.02 20.74
N HIS A 93 9.96 17.68 21.80
CA HIS A 93 9.11 18.30 22.80
C HIS A 93 8.52 19.62 22.29
N GLN A 94 7.47 19.54 21.45
CA GLN A 94 6.71 20.70 20.98
C GLN A 94 5.22 20.45 21.23
N SER A 95 4.79 20.55 22.49
CA SER A 95 3.42 20.20 22.91
C SER A 95 2.34 20.92 22.10
N ALA A 96 2.55 22.19 21.73
CA ALA A 96 1.61 22.92 20.86
C ALA A 96 1.49 22.29 19.46
N ARG A 97 2.62 21.93 18.83
CA ARG A 97 2.64 21.35 17.49
C ARG A 97 2.15 19.89 17.50
N ALA A 98 2.48 19.11 18.52
CA ALA A 98 1.96 17.76 18.69
C ALA A 98 0.43 17.75 18.90
N ARG A 99 -0.10 18.69 19.70
CA ARG A 99 -1.55 18.91 19.83
C ARG A 99 -2.20 19.30 18.51
N GLN A 100 -1.60 20.22 17.76
CA GLN A 100 -2.10 20.64 16.44
C GLN A 100 -2.13 19.46 15.44
N LEU A 101 -1.07 18.65 15.40
CA LEU A 101 -1.04 17.43 14.58
C LEU A 101 -2.13 16.43 14.98
N SER A 102 -2.34 16.21 16.27
CA SER A 102 -3.42 15.36 16.76
C SER A 102 -4.80 15.90 16.34
N ALA A 103 -5.03 17.20 16.48
CA ALA A 103 -6.26 17.85 16.06
C ALA A 103 -6.54 17.67 14.56
N TYR A 104 -5.52 17.84 13.71
CA TYR A 104 -5.68 17.58 12.26
C TYR A 104 -6.11 16.16 11.96
N LEU A 105 -5.57 15.14 12.65
CA LEU A 105 -6.02 13.76 12.45
C LEU A 105 -7.44 13.50 12.97
N GLN A 106 -7.84 14.13 14.07
CA GLN A 106 -9.21 14.06 14.58
C GLN A 106 -10.22 14.71 13.62
N GLU A 107 -9.85 15.84 13.05
CA GLU A 107 -10.65 16.61 12.08
C GLU A 107 -10.63 15.97 10.67
N GLY A 108 -9.78 14.97 10.42
CA GLY A 108 -9.58 14.38 9.09
C GLY A 108 -8.98 15.37 8.08
N ARG A 109 -8.03 16.17 8.56
CA ARG A 109 -7.24 17.16 7.81
C ARG A 109 -5.84 16.63 7.56
N GLU A 110 -5.75 15.50 6.86
CA GLU A 110 -4.48 14.78 6.70
C GLU A 110 -3.46 15.54 5.86
N GLN A 111 -3.90 16.41 4.94
CA GLN A 111 -3.00 17.26 4.16
C GLN A 111 -2.25 18.24 5.06
N GLU A 112 -2.97 18.95 5.95
CA GLU A 112 -2.38 19.86 6.92
C GLU A 112 -1.55 19.12 7.96
N PHE A 113 -1.99 17.95 8.40
CA PHE A 113 -1.20 17.05 9.23
C PHE A 113 0.15 16.77 8.58
N ALA A 114 0.15 16.30 7.34
CA ALA A 114 1.37 15.88 6.67
C ALA A 114 2.31 17.05 6.36
N ARG A 115 1.77 18.19 5.89
CA ARG A 115 2.56 19.42 5.67
C ARG A 115 3.20 19.91 6.97
N THR A 116 2.47 19.86 8.08
CA THR A 116 2.97 20.28 9.40
C THR A 116 4.00 19.29 9.94
N LEU A 117 3.76 18.00 9.77
CA LEU A 117 4.67 16.93 10.18
C LEU A 117 6.00 17.01 9.41
N ALA A 118 5.98 17.25 8.10
CA ALA A 118 7.18 17.40 7.29
C ALA A 118 8.11 18.51 7.83
N LYS A 119 7.54 19.64 8.26
CA LYS A 119 8.27 20.77 8.86
C LYS A 119 8.99 20.42 10.17
N THR A 120 8.53 19.41 10.91
CA THR A 120 9.19 18.98 12.18
C THR A 120 10.53 18.29 11.95
N ARG A 121 10.77 17.79 10.73
CA ARG A 121 11.88 16.89 10.41
C ARG A 121 11.91 15.64 11.31
N ALA A 122 10.76 15.16 11.79
CA ALA A 122 10.66 13.91 12.56
C ALA A 122 10.89 12.69 11.66
N ASP A 123 11.72 11.76 12.11
CA ASP A 123 11.93 10.45 11.48
C ASP A 123 10.85 9.45 11.91
N TYR A 124 10.20 9.65 13.06
CA TYR A 124 9.14 8.80 13.57
C TYR A 124 8.01 9.59 14.23
N VAL A 125 6.77 9.08 14.12
CA VAL A 125 5.58 9.56 14.85
C VAL A 125 5.08 8.43 15.73
N VAL A 126 4.85 8.74 17.00
CA VAL A 126 4.26 7.81 17.96
C VAL A 126 2.84 8.28 18.29
N MET A 127 1.88 7.38 18.14
CA MET A 127 0.47 7.60 18.47
C MET A 127 0.06 6.60 19.55
N GLY A 128 -0.46 7.09 20.66
CA GLY A 128 -0.82 6.26 21.80
C GLY A 128 -2.29 6.36 22.18
N SER A 129 -2.81 5.31 22.81
CA SER A 129 -4.10 5.34 23.49
C SER A 129 -4.10 4.55 24.78
N LEU A 130 -4.91 4.98 25.72
CA LEU A 130 -5.29 4.26 26.92
C LEU A 130 -6.81 4.09 26.93
N ALA A 131 -7.28 2.85 26.93
CA ALA A 131 -8.71 2.52 26.96
C ALA A 131 -8.97 1.34 27.90
N LYS A 132 -10.21 1.18 28.39
CA LYS A 132 -10.63 -0.01 29.11
C LYS A 132 -11.06 -1.09 28.11
N ASP A 133 -10.61 -2.33 28.30
CA ASP A 133 -11.04 -3.46 27.48
C ASP A 133 -12.41 -4.01 27.94
N SER A 134 -12.95 -5.01 27.23
CA SER A 134 -14.24 -5.62 27.58
C SER A 134 -14.23 -6.38 28.90
N LYS A 135 -13.05 -6.75 29.42
CA LYS A 135 -12.86 -7.46 30.70
C LYS A 135 -12.64 -6.51 31.87
N GLY A 136 -12.57 -5.21 31.60
CA GLY A 136 -12.39 -4.17 32.60
C GLY A 136 -10.94 -3.83 32.96
N THR A 137 -9.96 -4.37 32.23
CA THR A 137 -8.54 -4.01 32.38
C THR A 137 -8.18 -2.81 31.48
N PHE A 138 -7.07 -2.15 31.78
CA PHE A 138 -6.59 -1.00 31.00
C PHE A 138 -5.65 -1.47 29.89
N GLU A 139 -5.96 -1.14 28.65
CA GLU A 139 -5.14 -1.43 27.47
C GLU A 139 -4.38 -0.17 27.04
N LEU A 140 -3.06 -0.20 27.19
CA LEU A 140 -2.13 0.79 26.66
C LEU A 140 -1.63 0.33 25.29
N THR A 141 -1.99 1.06 24.24
CA THR A 141 -1.59 0.75 22.87
C THR A 141 -0.80 1.90 22.27
N THR A 142 0.32 1.61 21.60
CA THR A 142 1.08 2.56 20.81
C THR A 142 1.35 2.06 19.41
N HIS A 143 1.31 2.99 18.46
CA HIS A 143 1.70 2.78 17.08
C HIS A 143 2.90 3.66 16.78
N VAL A 144 3.95 3.06 16.24
CA VAL A 144 5.15 3.75 15.81
C VAL A 144 5.21 3.71 14.29
N PHE A 145 5.13 4.89 13.70
CA PHE A 145 5.24 5.10 12.26
C PHE A 145 6.60 5.67 11.95
N ALA A 146 7.29 5.10 10.96
CA ALA A 146 8.54 5.63 10.46
C ALA A 146 8.26 6.54 9.26
N ARG A 147 9.17 7.48 9.00
CA ARG A 147 9.14 8.31 7.79
C ARG A 147 9.32 7.48 6.53
N SER A 148 10.20 6.47 6.59
CA SER A 148 10.47 5.59 5.45
C SER A 148 9.21 4.83 5.03
N ALA A 149 8.80 5.00 3.78
CA ALA A 149 7.63 4.33 3.23
C ALA A 149 7.76 2.80 3.13
N ALA A 150 8.99 2.27 3.20
CA ALA A 150 9.26 0.83 3.23
C ALA A 150 9.11 0.19 4.62
N SER A 151 8.95 1.00 5.67
CA SER A 151 8.89 0.50 7.05
C SER A 151 7.44 0.27 7.49
N VAL A 152 7.07 -1.00 7.70
CA VAL A 152 5.75 -1.36 8.23
C VAL A 152 5.55 -0.70 9.62
N PRO A 153 4.41 -0.03 9.85
CA PRO A 153 4.07 0.51 11.16
C PRO A 153 4.09 -0.58 12.23
N ARG A 154 4.60 -0.26 13.42
CA ARG A 154 4.70 -1.23 14.52
C ARG A 154 3.71 -0.89 15.62
N ARG A 155 2.85 -1.87 15.95
CA ARG A 155 1.93 -1.79 17.08
C ARG A 155 2.53 -2.47 18.31
N PHE A 156 2.40 -1.83 19.46
CA PHE A 156 2.76 -2.35 20.77
C PHE A 156 1.57 -2.20 21.69
N THR A 157 1.24 -3.25 22.42
CA THR A 157 0.09 -3.27 23.32
C THR A 157 0.52 -3.88 24.66
N ARG A 158 0.04 -3.28 25.76
CA ARG A 158 0.20 -3.76 27.12
C ARG A 158 -1.12 -3.68 27.87
N THR A 159 -1.49 -4.77 28.51
CA THR A 159 -2.61 -4.83 29.46
C THR A 159 -2.10 -4.48 30.85
N ILE A 160 -2.86 -3.68 31.56
CA ILE A 160 -2.53 -3.15 32.89
C ILE A 160 -3.77 -3.33 33.77
N ASP A 161 -3.59 -3.89 34.96
CA ASP A 161 -4.71 -4.22 35.84
C ASP A 161 -5.30 -2.99 36.54
N SER A 162 -4.46 -1.98 36.85
CA SER A 162 -4.88 -0.74 37.51
C SER A 162 -4.16 0.50 36.94
N LEU A 163 -4.69 1.70 37.21
CA LEU A 163 -4.02 2.94 36.81
C LEU A 163 -2.62 3.10 37.42
N ASP A 164 -2.39 2.54 38.61
CA ASP A 164 -1.07 2.57 39.28
C ASP A 164 -0.01 1.80 38.47
N GLY A 165 -0.43 0.74 37.78
CA GLY A 165 0.41 -0.04 36.89
C GLY A 165 0.80 0.68 35.59
N VAL A 166 0.21 1.84 35.28
CA VAL A 166 0.44 2.53 34.01
C VAL A 166 1.90 2.98 33.85
N MET A 167 2.54 3.42 34.94
CA MET A 167 3.96 3.82 34.90
C MET A 167 4.86 2.65 34.48
N ALA A 168 4.61 1.47 35.05
CA ALA A 168 5.33 0.24 34.72
C ALA A 168 4.99 -0.25 33.31
N GLY A 169 3.72 -0.13 32.89
CA GLY A 169 3.28 -0.44 31.53
C GLY A 169 4.00 0.44 30.49
N VAL A 170 4.12 1.74 30.75
CA VAL A 170 4.87 2.68 29.87
C VAL A 170 6.36 2.33 29.82
N ASP A 171 6.96 1.91 30.94
CA ASP A 171 8.36 1.44 30.97
C ASP A 171 8.57 0.23 30.05
N GLN A 172 7.76 -0.81 30.24
CA GLN A 172 7.86 -2.02 29.43
C GLN A 172 7.65 -1.72 27.94
N LEU A 173 6.64 -0.90 27.63
CA LEU A 173 6.36 -0.45 26.27
C LEU A 173 7.53 0.31 25.66
N SER A 174 8.18 1.18 26.44
CA SER A 174 9.33 1.95 25.98
C SER A 174 10.53 1.07 25.66
N TRP A 175 10.76 0.00 26.43
CA TRP A 175 11.78 -1.01 26.13
C TRP A 175 11.43 -1.81 24.87
N ASP A 176 10.17 -2.21 24.70
CA ASP A 176 9.74 -2.91 23.50
C ASP A 176 9.97 -2.06 22.24
N ILE A 177 9.66 -0.76 22.33
CA ILE A 177 9.91 0.22 21.26
C ILE A 177 11.42 0.36 21.02
N ALA A 178 12.22 0.57 22.07
CA ALA A 178 13.67 0.68 21.97
C ALA A 178 14.29 -0.54 21.29
N ALA A 179 13.84 -1.74 21.65
CA ALA A 179 14.35 -2.97 21.06
C ALA A 179 13.89 -3.21 19.64
N LYS A 180 12.58 -3.13 19.39
CA LYS A 180 12.03 -3.50 18.08
C LYS A 180 12.22 -2.40 17.04
N VAL A 181 12.12 -1.12 17.40
CA VAL A 181 12.23 0.01 16.46
C VAL A 181 13.68 0.48 16.30
N PHE A 182 14.42 0.55 17.40
CA PHE A 182 15.76 1.17 17.43
C PHE A 182 16.91 0.16 17.66
N GLY A 183 16.63 -1.15 17.68
CA GLY A 183 17.64 -2.19 17.76
C GLY A 183 18.40 -2.26 19.10
N ARG A 184 17.83 -1.74 20.18
CA ARG A 184 18.47 -1.73 21.51
C ARG A 184 18.22 -3.03 22.27
N GLN A 185 19.15 -3.42 23.13
CA GLN A 185 18.97 -4.58 24.01
C GLN A 185 18.49 -4.14 25.39
N ARG A 186 17.49 -4.85 25.93
CA ARG A 186 17.03 -4.63 27.29
C ARG A 186 18.08 -5.17 28.28
N PRO A 187 18.52 -4.38 29.27
CA PRO A 187 19.37 -4.87 30.35
C PRO A 187 18.70 -6.07 31.02
N LYS A 188 19.46 -7.16 31.21
CA LYS A 188 19.00 -8.25 32.06
C LYS A 188 18.77 -7.66 33.47
N PRO A 189 17.62 -7.89 34.11
CA PRO A 189 17.44 -7.47 35.49
C PRO A 189 18.56 -8.08 36.34
N ALA A 190 19.19 -7.25 37.18
CA ALA A 190 20.17 -7.74 38.15
C ALA A 190 19.47 -8.77 39.04
N GLN A 191 19.87 -10.04 38.92
CA GLN A 191 19.40 -11.08 39.81
C GLN A 191 19.97 -10.77 41.20
N THR A 192 19.09 -10.40 42.13
CA THR A 192 19.37 -10.52 43.55
C THR A 192 19.68 -11.99 43.84
N ALA A 193 20.88 -12.25 44.35
CA ALA A 193 21.36 -13.57 44.66
C ALA A 193 20.49 -14.22 45.76
N GLY A 194 19.59 -15.11 45.34
CA GLY A 194 18.93 -16.09 46.19
C GLY A 194 19.44 -17.47 45.83
N ALA A 195 20.24 -18.06 46.71
CA ALA A 195 20.80 -19.40 46.55
C ALA A 195 19.69 -20.47 46.53
N GLY A 196 19.74 -21.41 45.58
CA GLY A 196 18.76 -22.51 45.54
C GLY A 196 18.87 -23.47 44.36
N LYS A 197 19.92 -24.30 44.38
CA LYS A 197 20.09 -25.63 43.76
C LYS A 197 19.98 -25.78 42.23
N ALA A 198 21.13 -26.12 41.65
CA ALA A 198 21.32 -26.60 40.30
C ALA A 198 20.71 -27.99 40.10
N GLY A 199 19.86 -28.11 39.07
CA GLY A 199 19.63 -29.35 38.34
C GLY A 199 20.15 -29.14 36.92
N ALA A 200 21.27 -29.75 36.59
CA ALA A 200 21.84 -29.74 35.26
C ALA A 200 21.05 -30.68 34.33
N ASN A 201 20.73 -30.21 33.12
CA ASN A 201 20.64 -31.06 31.94
C ASN A 201 21.13 -30.27 30.72
N PRO A 202 21.73 -30.96 29.74
CA PRO A 202 22.84 -30.44 28.96
C PRO A 202 22.41 -29.75 27.66
N PHE A 203 23.26 -28.82 27.24
CA PHE A 203 23.36 -28.20 25.91
C PHE A 203 22.59 -28.91 24.78
N THR A 204 21.53 -28.27 24.30
CA THR A 204 21.19 -28.25 22.88
C THR A 204 21.49 -26.86 22.36
N THR A 205 22.74 -26.63 21.97
CA THR A 205 23.10 -25.52 21.09
C THR A 205 22.47 -25.81 19.73
N GLU A 206 21.34 -25.16 19.42
CA GLU A 206 20.93 -25.01 18.03
C GLU A 206 22.07 -24.29 17.31
N ASN A 207 22.72 -25.01 16.40
CA ASN A 207 23.82 -24.51 15.60
C ASN A 207 23.36 -23.21 14.90
N PRO A 208 23.96 -22.03 15.19
CA PRO A 208 23.53 -20.76 14.63
C PRO A 208 23.55 -20.76 13.10
N GLU A 209 24.47 -21.53 12.52
CA GLU A 209 24.52 -21.77 11.08
C GLU A 209 23.30 -22.54 10.56
N ARG A 210 22.72 -23.47 11.32
CA ARG A 210 21.52 -24.22 10.88
C ARG A 210 20.26 -23.36 10.95
N ALA A 211 20.14 -22.47 11.93
CA ALA A 211 19.06 -21.47 12.01
C ALA A 211 19.22 -20.32 10.99
N PHE A 212 20.47 -19.97 10.66
CA PHE A 212 20.79 -19.01 9.60
C PHE A 212 20.62 -19.62 8.21
N LEU A 213 21.00 -20.89 8.02
CA LEU A 213 20.78 -21.67 6.82
C LEU A 213 19.29 -22.04 6.67
N GLU A 214 18.51 -22.29 7.71
CA GLU A 214 17.04 -22.40 7.61
C GLU A 214 16.40 -21.08 7.15
N LYS A 215 16.94 -19.93 7.56
CA LYS A 215 16.52 -18.61 7.03
C LYS A 215 17.00 -18.36 5.61
N LEU A 216 18.16 -18.88 5.21
CA LEU A 216 18.68 -18.78 3.84
C LEU A 216 18.00 -19.79 2.88
N TYR A 217 17.61 -20.97 3.37
CA TYR A 217 16.91 -22.04 2.65
C TYR A 217 15.38 -21.92 2.74
N GLN A 218 14.84 -20.96 3.52
CA GLN A 218 13.54 -20.32 3.26
C GLN A 218 13.56 -19.44 2.00
N GLY A 219 14.60 -19.57 1.17
CA GLY A 219 14.69 -19.14 -0.23
C GLY A 219 13.70 -19.84 -1.17
N SER A 220 12.43 -19.94 -0.77
CA SER A 220 11.30 -19.88 -1.68
C SER A 220 10.32 -18.83 -1.12
N GLU A 221 10.69 -17.55 -1.21
CA GLU A 221 9.84 -16.40 -0.85
C GLU A 221 8.55 -16.30 -1.70
N LEU A 222 8.32 -17.26 -2.60
CA LEU A 222 7.27 -17.28 -3.60
C LEU A 222 6.51 -18.60 -3.46
N GLY A 223 5.22 -18.51 -3.12
CA GLY A 223 4.34 -19.66 -3.03
C GLY A 223 2.90 -19.23 -2.79
N LEU A 224 1.99 -20.20 -2.84
CA LEU A 224 0.59 -20.02 -2.47
C LEU A 224 0.35 -20.72 -1.12
N ASN A 225 -0.35 -20.05 -0.22
CA ASN A 225 -0.90 -20.65 1.00
C ASN A 225 -2.17 -21.41 0.65
N ASN A 226 -2.47 -22.50 1.38
CA ASN A 226 -3.69 -23.29 1.24
C ASN A 226 -3.97 -23.82 -0.19
N ALA A 227 -2.94 -23.95 -1.03
CA ALA A 227 -3.10 -24.26 -2.46
C ALA A 227 -3.27 -25.76 -2.75
N SER A 228 -4.43 -26.29 -2.39
CA SER A 228 -4.88 -27.60 -2.84
C SER A 228 -5.23 -27.52 -4.33
N GLY A 229 -4.55 -28.30 -5.17
CA GLY A 229 -4.83 -28.31 -6.62
C GLY A 229 -4.20 -27.17 -7.43
N PHE A 230 -3.38 -26.29 -6.83
CA PHE A 230 -2.69 -25.20 -7.56
C PHE A 230 -1.21 -25.13 -7.20
N SER A 231 -0.41 -24.61 -8.13
CA SER A 231 1.03 -24.35 -7.93
C SER A 231 1.42 -23.01 -8.54
N LEU A 232 2.32 -22.29 -7.86
CA LEU A 232 2.92 -21.08 -8.39
C LEU A 232 4.10 -21.50 -9.27
N VAL A 233 4.02 -21.20 -10.58
CA VAL A 233 5.03 -21.60 -11.56
C VAL A 233 6.13 -20.56 -11.62
N THR A 234 5.77 -19.29 -11.81
CA THR A 234 6.72 -18.19 -11.87
C THR A 234 6.12 -16.92 -11.29
N THR A 235 6.97 -16.04 -10.78
CA THR A 235 6.59 -14.68 -10.43
C THR A 235 7.50 -13.68 -11.12
N ARG A 236 6.91 -12.62 -11.62
CA ARG A 236 7.61 -11.48 -12.23
C ARG A 236 7.21 -10.22 -11.52
N ARG A 237 8.13 -9.26 -11.45
CA ARG A 237 7.88 -7.97 -10.81
C ARG A 237 8.56 -6.84 -11.57
N SER A 238 7.87 -5.71 -11.72
CA SER A 238 8.44 -4.51 -12.32
C SER A 238 9.48 -3.84 -11.41
N ARG A 239 10.25 -2.92 -11.99
CA ARG A 239 10.94 -1.89 -11.20
C ARG A 239 9.90 -0.98 -10.52
N LYS A 240 10.34 -0.24 -9.51
CA LYS A 240 9.51 0.76 -8.82
C LYS A 240 9.10 1.86 -9.82
N ILE A 241 7.81 2.08 -9.98
CA ILE A 241 7.21 3.10 -10.85
C ILE A 241 6.75 4.25 -9.93
N PRO A 242 7.25 5.48 -10.07
CA PRO A 242 6.99 6.57 -9.13
C PRO A 242 5.62 7.25 -9.38
N ILE A 243 4.52 6.52 -9.15
CA ILE A 243 3.15 7.00 -9.31
C ILE A 243 2.24 6.65 -8.11
N ASP A 244 1.32 7.57 -7.77
CA ASP A 244 0.18 7.31 -6.88
C ASP A 244 -0.92 6.56 -7.65
N LEU A 245 -0.85 5.24 -7.57
CA LEU A 245 -1.73 4.34 -8.29
C LEU A 245 -3.11 4.26 -7.63
N ARG A 246 -4.16 4.52 -8.41
CA ARG A 246 -5.56 4.45 -7.96
C ARG A 246 -6.31 3.22 -8.43
N ALA A 247 -6.02 2.75 -9.64
CA ALA A 247 -6.65 1.56 -10.22
C ALA A 247 -5.74 0.94 -11.28
N MET A 248 -5.95 -0.34 -11.57
CA MET A 248 -5.25 -1.06 -12.64
C MET A 248 -6.19 -2.08 -13.25
N ASP A 249 -6.09 -2.31 -14.56
CA ASP A 249 -6.72 -3.46 -15.20
C ASP A 249 -5.84 -4.02 -16.32
N VAL A 250 -6.12 -5.25 -16.77
CA VAL A 250 -5.30 -5.97 -17.74
C VAL A 250 -6.13 -6.56 -18.87
N GLY A 251 -5.69 -6.34 -20.10
CA GLY A 251 -6.34 -6.88 -21.28
C GLY A 251 -5.77 -6.30 -22.57
N ASP A 252 -6.05 -6.98 -23.67
CA ASP A 252 -5.72 -6.52 -25.02
C ASP A 252 -6.56 -5.28 -25.37
N ILE A 253 -5.90 -4.13 -25.49
CA ILE A 253 -6.54 -2.85 -25.83
C ILE A 253 -6.23 -2.40 -27.26
N ASP A 254 -5.20 -2.95 -27.91
CA ASP A 254 -4.79 -2.56 -29.27
C ASP A 254 -5.15 -3.61 -30.35
N GLY A 255 -5.57 -4.81 -29.94
CA GLY A 255 -6.05 -5.90 -30.77
C GLY A 255 -4.95 -6.80 -31.31
N ASP A 256 -3.75 -6.77 -30.72
CA ASP A 256 -2.59 -7.56 -31.20
C ASP A 256 -2.51 -8.97 -30.58
N GLY A 257 -3.48 -9.35 -29.73
CA GLY A 257 -3.53 -10.63 -29.02
C GLY A 257 -2.55 -10.73 -27.84
N GLN A 258 -1.87 -9.64 -27.48
CA GLN A 258 -1.12 -9.51 -26.23
C GLN A 258 -1.92 -8.65 -25.25
N VAL A 259 -1.70 -8.86 -23.95
CA VAL A 259 -2.40 -8.09 -22.93
C VAL A 259 -1.55 -6.89 -22.50
N GLU A 260 -2.20 -5.74 -22.38
CA GLU A 260 -1.63 -4.55 -21.78
C GLU A 260 -2.05 -4.44 -20.31
N ILE A 261 -1.19 -3.79 -19.54
CA ILE A 261 -1.42 -3.44 -18.14
C ILE A 261 -1.68 -1.94 -18.12
N VAL A 262 -2.92 -1.57 -17.84
CA VAL A 262 -3.35 -0.17 -17.77
C VAL A 262 -3.38 0.27 -16.31
N LEU A 263 -2.57 1.27 -15.98
CA LEU A 263 -2.48 1.90 -14.66
C LEU A 263 -3.18 3.27 -14.72
N ALA A 264 -3.93 3.61 -13.68
CA ALA A 264 -4.54 4.93 -13.54
C ALA A 264 -4.06 5.64 -12.28
N THR A 265 -3.63 6.89 -12.46
CA THR A 265 -3.47 7.88 -11.39
C THR A 265 -4.63 8.87 -11.45
N ASP A 266 -4.65 9.89 -10.60
CA ASP A 266 -5.62 10.99 -10.73
C ASP A 266 -5.38 11.85 -11.99
N THR A 267 -4.16 11.82 -12.56
CA THR A 267 -3.72 12.77 -13.61
C THR A 267 -3.27 12.13 -14.91
N GLU A 268 -3.17 10.79 -14.97
CA GLU A 268 -2.77 10.09 -16.19
C GLU A 268 -3.18 8.61 -16.18
N LEU A 269 -3.38 8.07 -17.38
CA LEU A 269 -3.33 6.65 -17.67
C LEU A 269 -1.96 6.29 -18.20
N LEU A 270 -1.37 5.21 -17.70
CA LEU A 270 -0.13 4.63 -18.22
C LEU A 270 -0.40 3.21 -18.72
N VAL A 271 0.10 2.90 -19.90
CA VAL A 271 -0.04 1.57 -20.51
C VAL A 271 1.33 0.90 -20.53
N TYR A 272 1.41 -0.30 -19.99
CA TYR A 272 2.61 -1.12 -20.00
C TYR A 272 2.34 -2.45 -20.72
N ARG A 273 3.37 -3.01 -21.36
CA ARG A 273 3.37 -4.38 -21.87
C ARG A 273 4.54 -5.13 -21.23
N PHE A 274 4.37 -6.43 -21.02
CA PHE A 274 5.47 -7.29 -20.60
C PHE A 274 6.13 -7.91 -21.84
N VAL A 275 7.30 -7.39 -22.22
CA VAL A 275 8.06 -7.79 -23.41
C VAL A 275 9.44 -8.25 -22.96
N GLU A 276 9.94 -9.39 -23.48
CA GLU A 276 11.32 -9.86 -23.25
C GLU A 276 11.79 -9.82 -21.78
N ASN A 277 10.92 -10.23 -20.86
CA ASN A 277 11.16 -10.25 -19.41
C ASN A 277 11.23 -8.87 -18.71
N TYR A 278 10.83 -7.78 -19.37
CA TYR A 278 10.73 -6.46 -18.75
C TYR A 278 9.36 -5.82 -18.96
N PHE A 279 9.00 -4.93 -18.04
CA PHE A 279 7.81 -4.10 -18.16
C PHE A 279 8.18 -2.84 -18.94
N GLN A 280 7.66 -2.70 -20.15
CA GLN A 280 7.89 -1.56 -21.02
C GLN A 280 6.67 -0.64 -21.01
N LYS A 281 6.87 0.65 -20.78
CA LYS A 281 5.82 1.65 -20.97
C LYS A 281 5.55 1.78 -22.48
N VAL A 282 4.34 1.46 -22.91
CA VAL A 282 3.89 1.56 -24.31
C VAL A 282 3.44 2.98 -24.61
N THR A 283 2.60 3.55 -23.74
CA THR A 283 2.08 4.92 -23.92
C THR A 283 1.59 5.51 -22.60
N SER A 284 1.15 6.77 -22.64
CA SER A 284 0.38 7.41 -21.58
C SER A 284 -0.61 8.42 -22.15
N LEU A 285 -1.69 8.66 -21.41
CA LEU A 285 -2.70 9.65 -21.70
C LEU A 285 -2.92 10.52 -20.47
N ALA A 286 -2.71 11.83 -20.59
CA ALA A 286 -2.98 12.77 -19.50
C ALA A 286 -4.49 12.85 -19.21
N LEU A 287 -4.83 12.87 -17.93
CA LEU A 287 -6.17 13.13 -17.42
C LEU A 287 -6.24 14.56 -16.88
N ALA A 288 -7.44 15.11 -16.84
CA ALA A 288 -7.64 16.44 -16.28
C ALA A 288 -7.35 16.44 -14.76
N SER A 289 -6.57 17.42 -14.30
CA SER A 289 -6.03 17.47 -12.92
C SER A 289 -7.08 17.64 -11.82
N TYR A 290 -8.32 17.99 -12.18
CA TYR A 290 -9.44 18.09 -11.24
C TYR A 290 -10.14 16.74 -11.00
N LEU A 291 -9.81 15.70 -11.77
CA LEU A 291 -10.40 14.38 -11.62
C LEU A 291 -9.77 13.66 -10.44
N ARG A 292 -10.58 12.85 -9.77
CA ARG A 292 -10.11 11.81 -8.87
C ARG A 292 -10.62 10.47 -9.36
N VAL A 293 -9.70 9.52 -9.56
CA VAL A 293 -10.00 8.21 -10.13
C VAL A 293 -10.36 7.22 -9.03
N HIS A 294 -11.43 6.44 -9.29
CA HIS A 294 -11.97 5.46 -8.36
C HIS A 294 -11.81 4.01 -8.83
N ALA A 295 -11.98 3.76 -10.13
CA ALA A 295 -11.81 2.45 -10.72
C ALA A 295 -11.46 2.57 -12.21
N LEU A 296 -10.79 1.56 -12.74
CA LEU A 296 -10.48 1.40 -14.15
C LEU A 296 -10.90 0.00 -14.60
N ASN A 297 -11.64 -0.12 -15.68
CA ASN A 297 -12.14 -1.40 -16.19
C ASN A 297 -11.96 -1.49 -17.71
N LEU A 298 -11.63 -2.67 -18.22
CA LEU A 298 -11.46 -2.97 -19.64
C LEU A 298 -12.55 -3.92 -20.14
N ALA A 299 -13.25 -3.50 -21.17
CA ALA A 299 -14.24 -4.33 -21.85
C ALA A 299 -14.41 -3.90 -23.30
N ASP A 300 -14.58 -4.89 -24.17
CA ASP A 300 -15.08 -4.68 -25.53
C ASP A 300 -16.62 -4.62 -25.44
N LEU A 301 -17.18 -3.42 -25.53
CA LEU A 301 -18.64 -3.23 -25.51
C LEU A 301 -19.25 -2.99 -26.89
N ASP A 302 -18.44 -2.60 -27.88
CA ASP A 302 -18.90 -2.37 -29.26
C ASP A 302 -18.68 -3.57 -30.18
N GLY A 303 -17.96 -4.60 -29.72
CA GLY A 303 -17.74 -5.87 -30.38
C GLY A 303 -16.65 -5.82 -31.46
N ASP A 304 -15.75 -4.84 -31.40
CA ASP A 304 -14.70 -4.66 -32.40
C ASP A 304 -13.42 -5.48 -32.15
N GLY A 305 -13.39 -6.25 -31.04
CA GLY A 305 -12.28 -7.10 -30.65
C GLY A 305 -11.19 -6.40 -29.82
N ARG A 306 -11.24 -5.06 -29.68
CA ARG A 306 -10.38 -4.31 -28.77
C ARG A 306 -11.16 -3.93 -27.52
N LYS A 307 -10.49 -3.89 -26.37
CA LYS A 307 -11.13 -3.44 -25.14
C LYS A 307 -11.03 -1.92 -25.00
N GLU A 308 -12.17 -1.25 -24.81
CA GLU A 308 -12.21 0.12 -24.34
C GLU A 308 -11.80 0.21 -22.87
N ILE A 309 -11.31 1.39 -22.49
CA ILE A 309 -10.92 1.75 -21.12
C ILE A 309 -12.02 2.61 -20.50
N TYR A 310 -12.68 2.09 -19.47
CA TYR A 310 -13.70 2.79 -18.69
C TYR A 310 -13.08 3.26 -17.38
N VAL A 311 -12.98 4.58 -17.21
CA VAL A 311 -12.42 5.20 -16.01
C VAL A 311 -13.54 5.84 -15.21
N SER A 312 -13.83 5.27 -14.04
CA SER A 312 -14.74 5.87 -13.07
C SER A 312 -14.02 6.96 -12.29
N ALA A 313 -14.50 8.19 -12.41
CA ALA A 313 -13.90 9.35 -11.73
C ALA A 313 -14.95 10.36 -11.27
N ASN A 314 -14.55 11.26 -10.38
CA ASN A 314 -15.36 12.40 -9.95
C ASN A 314 -14.61 13.73 -10.07
N ASN A 315 -15.38 14.80 -10.22
CA ASN A 315 -14.93 16.17 -10.01
C ASN A 315 -15.72 16.75 -8.81
N GLY A 316 -15.01 17.07 -7.73
CA GLY A 316 -15.66 17.44 -6.47
C GLY A 316 -16.55 16.30 -5.95
N ALA A 317 -17.85 16.54 -5.84
CA ALA A 317 -18.82 15.53 -5.41
C ALA A 317 -19.58 14.84 -6.56
N ARG A 318 -19.32 15.22 -7.82
CA ARG A 318 -20.11 14.75 -8.97
C ARG A 318 -19.30 13.74 -9.80
N PRO A 319 -19.91 12.63 -10.25
CA PRO A 319 -19.27 11.76 -11.22
C PRO A 319 -18.89 12.54 -12.49
N ALA A 320 -17.68 12.29 -12.98
CA ALA A 320 -17.09 12.89 -14.17
C ALA A 320 -16.19 11.85 -14.85
N SER A 321 -16.79 10.71 -15.18
CA SER A 321 -16.07 9.56 -15.75
C SER A 321 -15.72 9.79 -17.22
N LEU A 322 -14.84 8.95 -17.75
CA LEU A 322 -14.42 8.99 -19.15
C LEU A 322 -14.28 7.59 -19.74
N VAL A 323 -14.31 7.55 -21.08
CA VAL A 323 -14.01 6.35 -21.86
C VAL A 323 -12.87 6.69 -22.81
N ALA A 324 -11.86 5.84 -22.86
CA ALA A 324 -10.75 5.94 -23.80
C ALA A 324 -10.61 4.63 -24.59
N ALA A 325 -9.98 4.68 -25.76
CA ALA A 325 -9.71 3.51 -26.58
C ALA A 325 -8.43 3.70 -27.39
N TRP A 326 -7.81 2.59 -27.79
CA TRP A 326 -6.71 2.62 -28.74
C TRP A 326 -7.23 2.88 -30.14
N ARG A 327 -6.84 4.00 -30.74
CA ARG A 327 -7.21 4.37 -32.11
C ARG A 327 -6.03 5.01 -32.82
N ASN A 328 -5.79 4.61 -34.06
CA ASN A 328 -4.70 5.14 -34.88
C ASN A 328 -3.33 5.03 -34.18
N HIS A 329 -3.03 3.86 -33.60
CA HIS A 329 -1.76 3.57 -32.90
C HIS A 329 -1.48 4.46 -31.67
N ARG A 330 -2.53 5.03 -31.06
CA ARG A 330 -2.41 5.82 -29.83
C ARG A 330 -3.65 5.70 -28.96
N LEU A 331 -3.48 5.97 -27.67
CA LEU A 331 -4.60 6.03 -26.74
C LEU A 331 -5.34 7.37 -26.89
N MET A 332 -6.67 7.32 -27.11
CA MET A 332 -7.50 8.51 -27.30
C MET A 332 -8.71 8.49 -26.37
N VAL A 333 -9.03 9.64 -25.78
CA VAL A 333 -10.30 9.81 -25.06
C VAL A 333 -11.44 9.82 -26.08
N LEU A 334 -12.37 8.89 -25.94
CA LEU A 334 -13.59 8.84 -26.74
C LEU A 334 -14.66 9.77 -26.16
N ARG A 335 -14.76 9.83 -24.83
CA ARG A 335 -15.75 10.61 -24.09
C ARG A 335 -15.22 11.04 -22.73
N SER A 336 -15.51 12.27 -22.32
CA SER A 336 -15.26 12.81 -20.98
C SER A 336 -16.55 13.28 -20.32
N ASP A 337 -16.44 13.68 -19.04
CA ASP A 337 -17.51 14.32 -18.27
C ASP A 337 -18.81 13.52 -18.21
N ILE A 338 -18.68 12.19 -18.19
CA ILE A 338 -19.82 11.29 -18.14
C ILE A 338 -20.41 11.36 -16.72
N PRO A 339 -21.70 11.72 -16.56
CA PRO A 339 -22.32 11.98 -15.26
C PRO A 339 -22.70 10.70 -14.50
N PHE A 340 -21.97 9.62 -14.74
CA PHE A 340 -22.11 8.31 -14.11
C PHE A 340 -20.72 7.78 -13.77
N TYR A 341 -20.57 7.14 -12.63
CA TYR A 341 -19.52 6.12 -12.49
C TYR A 341 -19.83 4.97 -13.43
N LEU A 342 -18.80 4.35 -13.99
CA LEU A 342 -18.88 3.38 -15.07
C LEU A 342 -18.24 2.07 -14.65
N ARG A 343 -18.97 0.97 -14.87
CA ARG A 343 -18.42 -0.38 -14.67
C ARG A 343 -19.04 -1.35 -15.69
N PRO A 344 -18.24 -1.90 -16.62
CA PRO A 344 -18.66 -3.03 -17.42
C PRO A 344 -18.99 -4.23 -16.51
N GLU A 345 -20.11 -4.89 -16.76
CA GLU A 345 -20.47 -6.15 -16.11
C GLU A 345 -20.39 -7.27 -17.13
N LYS A 346 -19.55 -8.25 -16.84
CA LYS A 346 -19.41 -9.50 -17.60
C LYS A 346 -20.18 -10.59 -16.85
N MET A 347 -21.08 -11.27 -17.53
CA MET A 347 -21.78 -12.45 -17.02
C MET A 347 -21.46 -13.63 -17.94
N ALA A 348 -21.23 -14.80 -17.38
CA ALA A 348 -20.95 -16.00 -18.16
C ALA A 348 -22.04 -16.22 -19.24
N GLY A 349 -21.60 -16.49 -20.48
CA GLY A 349 -22.47 -16.71 -21.63
C GLY A 349 -23.25 -15.48 -22.13
N LYS A 350 -23.03 -14.28 -21.58
CA LYS A 350 -23.75 -13.06 -21.97
C LYS A 350 -22.81 -11.99 -22.47
N ARG A 351 -23.27 -11.19 -23.45
CA ARG A 351 -22.55 -9.99 -23.88
C ARG A 351 -22.38 -9.03 -22.69
N PRO A 352 -21.20 -8.43 -22.53
CA PRO A 352 -20.98 -7.45 -21.47
C PRO A 352 -21.90 -6.25 -21.64
N VAL A 353 -22.28 -5.64 -20.52
CA VAL A 353 -23.08 -4.40 -20.51
C VAL A 353 -22.41 -3.34 -19.66
N LEU A 354 -22.63 -2.07 -19.98
CA LEU A 354 -22.16 -0.98 -19.14
C LEU A 354 -23.16 -0.71 -18.01
N LEU A 355 -22.71 -0.84 -16.76
CA LEU A 355 -23.46 -0.35 -15.61
C LEU A 355 -23.02 1.07 -15.27
N GLY A 356 -23.97 1.84 -14.74
CA GLY A 356 -23.72 3.19 -14.30
C GLY A 356 -24.46 3.59 -13.04
N GLN A 357 -23.81 4.40 -12.21
CA GLN A 357 -24.37 4.98 -11.00
C GLN A 357 -24.09 6.48 -10.98
N ALA A 358 -25.15 7.28 -10.94
CA ALA A 358 -25.04 8.74 -10.81
C ALA A 358 -24.83 9.13 -9.33
N GLY A 359 -24.43 10.38 -9.10
CA GLY A 359 -24.49 10.99 -7.76
C GLY A 359 -25.93 11.24 -7.30
N ALA A 360 -26.09 11.58 -6.02
CA ALA A 360 -27.39 11.96 -5.45
C ALA A 360 -27.51 13.48 -5.30
N PRO A 361 -28.76 14.01 -5.20
CA PRO A 361 -28.99 15.40 -4.85
C PRO A 361 -28.27 15.80 -3.55
N GLY A 362 -27.95 17.08 -3.41
CA GLY A 362 -27.22 17.59 -2.24
C GLY A 362 -25.72 17.26 -2.22
N GLY A 363 -25.15 16.85 -3.35
CA GLY A 363 -23.71 16.60 -3.46
C GLY A 363 -23.26 15.29 -2.81
N GLN A 364 -24.14 14.31 -2.69
CA GLN A 364 -23.72 12.97 -2.28
C GLN A 364 -23.08 12.25 -3.47
N PRO A 365 -21.94 11.58 -3.28
CA PRO A 365 -21.21 10.98 -4.40
C PRO A 365 -21.98 9.85 -5.08
N LEU A 366 -22.86 9.15 -4.35
CA LEU A 366 -23.58 7.97 -4.84
C LEU A 366 -25.09 8.11 -4.68
N GLY A 367 -25.83 7.95 -5.78
CA GLY A 367 -27.29 7.80 -5.78
C GLY A 367 -27.73 6.35 -5.53
N ARG A 368 -29.03 6.14 -5.26
CA ARG A 368 -29.57 4.82 -4.87
C ARG A 368 -29.64 3.78 -6.00
N GLY A 369 -29.68 4.21 -7.26
CA GLY A 369 -29.92 3.33 -8.40
C GLY A 369 -28.68 3.05 -9.23
N ILE A 370 -28.48 1.78 -9.58
CA ILE A 370 -27.52 1.33 -10.59
C ILE A 370 -28.30 0.93 -11.83
N TYR A 371 -27.91 1.44 -12.98
CA TYR A 371 -28.64 1.28 -14.24
C TYR A 371 -27.74 0.65 -15.29
N ARG A 372 -28.32 -0.19 -16.15
CA ARG A 372 -27.70 -0.51 -17.44
C ARG A 372 -27.73 0.76 -18.29
N LEU A 373 -26.57 1.24 -18.68
CA LEU A 373 -26.46 2.44 -19.49
C LEU A 373 -26.73 2.11 -20.96
N VAL A 374 -27.42 3.01 -21.63
CA VAL A 374 -27.65 2.97 -23.07
C VAL A 374 -26.81 4.07 -23.71
N ARG A 375 -25.97 3.68 -24.67
CA ARG A 375 -25.23 4.64 -25.49
C ARG A 375 -26.17 5.22 -26.55
N LYS A 376 -26.32 6.54 -26.55
CA LYS A 376 -27.12 7.27 -27.53
C LYS A 376 -26.36 7.48 -28.84
N ALA A 377 -27.08 7.89 -29.89
CA ALA A 377 -26.50 8.20 -31.20
C ALA A 377 -25.45 9.32 -31.14
N ASP A 378 -25.66 10.32 -30.27
CA ASP A 378 -24.69 11.38 -29.99
C ASP A 378 -23.47 10.91 -29.17
N GLY A 379 -23.40 9.62 -28.83
CA GLY A 379 -22.37 8.96 -28.03
C GLY A 379 -22.48 9.18 -26.51
N SER A 380 -23.48 9.93 -26.03
CA SER A 380 -23.72 10.11 -24.59
C SER A 380 -24.34 8.86 -23.97
N TYR A 381 -24.31 8.76 -22.65
CA TYR A 381 -24.91 7.65 -21.91
C TYR A 381 -26.18 8.11 -21.18
N ALA A 382 -27.25 7.33 -21.29
CA ALA A 382 -28.48 7.51 -20.52
C ALA A 382 -28.78 6.29 -19.65
N ARG A 383 -29.60 6.52 -18.61
CA ARG A 383 -30.14 5.43 -17.78
C ARG A 383 -31.09 4.58 -18.63
N GLY A 384 -30.78 3.29 -18.74
CA GLY A 384 -31.72 2.26 -19.19
C GLY A 384 -32.38 1.57 -18.01
N LYS A 385 -32.49 0.23 -18.08
CA LYS A 385 -33.12 -0.58 -17.04
C LYS A 385 -32.31 -0.55 -15.74
N GLN A 386 -33.00 -0.30 -14.62
CA GLN A 386 -32.39 -0.42 -13.30
C GLN A 386 -32.02 -1.88 -13.01
N VAL A 387 -30.84 -2.10 -12.45
CA VAL A 387 -30.41 -3.44 -12.01
C VAL A 387 -31.10 -3.75 -10.67
N PRO A 388 -31.84 -4.88 -10.56
CA PRO A 388 -32.44 -5.28 -9.30
C PRO A 388 -31.34 -5.72 -8.34
N LEU A 389 -31.05 -4.90 -7.33
CA LEU A 389 -30.03 -5.16 -6.31
C LEU A 389 -30.58 -4.80 -4.94
N PRO A 390 -30.16 -5.52 -3.88
CA PRO A 390 -30.43 -5.15 -2.50
C PRO A 390 -29.97 -3.73 -2.18
N SER A 391 -30.63 -3.11 -1.20
CA SER A 391 -30.27 -1.77 -0.74
C SER A 391 -28.88 -1.75 -0.08
N GLY A 392 -28.19 -0.61 -0.20
CA GLY A 392 -26.87 -0.41 0.41
C GLY A 392 -25.67 -0.82 -0.46
N LEU A 393 -25.89 -1.50 -1.58
CA LEU A 393 -24.85 -1.77 -2.57
C LEU A 393 -24.57 -0.56 -3.47
N ASN A 394 -23.31 -0.41 -3.88
CA ASN A 394 -22.90 0.58 -4.87
C ASN A 394 -22.21 -0.12 -6.06
N LEU A 395 -21.94 0.64 -7.12
CA LEU A 395 -21.40 0.14 -8.38
C LEU A 395 -20.09 -0.64 -8.22
N PHE A 396 -19.33 -0.43 -7.16
CA PHE A 396 -18.02 -1.06 -6.95
C PHE A 396 -18.03 -2.17 -5.91
N SER A 397 -19.11 -2.31 -5.14
CA SER A 397 -19.14 -3.16 -3.95
C SER A 397 -19.69 -4.57 -4.17
N PHE A 398 -19.98 -4.99 -5.41
CA PHE A 398 -20.57 -6.31 -5.67
C PHE A 398 -20.14 -6.91 -7.01
N THR A 399 -20.21 -8.23 -7.14
CA THR A 399 -20.28 -8.94 -8.43
C THR A 399 -21.47 -9.89 -8.39
N ARG A 400 -21.89 -10.39 -9.55
CA ARG A 400 -22.95 -11.38 -9.67
C ARG A 400 -22.41 -12.63 -10.32
N ALA A 401 -22.61 -13.77 -9.69
CA ALA A 401 -22.09 -15.06 -10.11
C ALA A 401 -23.00 -16.17 -9.58
N ASP A 402 -23.28 -17.16 -10.41
CA ASP A 402 -24.03 -18.37 -10.04
C ASP A 402 -23.07 -19.31 -9.30
N LEU A 403 -23.05 -19.22 -7.97
CA LEU A 403 -22.05 -19.89 -7.13
C LEU A 403 -22.40 -21.34 -6.82
N ASP A 404 -23.67 -21.72 -6.93
CA ASP A 404 -24.14 -23.08 -6.61
C ASP A 404 -24.55 -23.89 -7.85
N GLY A 405 -24.62 -23.27 -9.02
CA GLY A 405 -24.87 -23.91 -10.32
C GLY A 405 -26.34 -24.03 -10.68
N ASP A 406 -27.23 -23.26 -10.02
CA ASP A 406 -28.67 -23.30 -10.26
C ASP A 406 -29.14 -22.38 -11.41
N SER A 407 -28.21 -21.73 -12.11
CA SER A 407 -28.44 -20.71 -13.17
C SER A 407 -29.05 -19.40 -12.69
N VAL A 408 -29.20 -19.20 -11.39
CA VAL A 408 -29.66 -17.97 -10.74
C VAL A 408 -28.45 -17.33 -10.04
N PRO A 409 -27.94 -16.18 -10.53
CA PRO A 409 -26.74 -15.61 -9.94
C PRO A 409 -26.98 -15.07 -8.52
N GLU A 410 -26.14 -15.49 -7.58
CA GLU A 410 -25.92 -14.84 -6.29
C GLU A 410 -25.26 -13.48 -6.46
N ILE A 411 -25.34 -12.69 -5.40
CA ILE A 411 -24.65 -11.42 -5.24
C ILE A 411 -23.52 -11.62 -4.24
N VAL A 412 -22.28 -11.47 -4.71
CA VAL A 412 -21.10 -11.44 -3.84
C VAL A 412 -20.72 -9.98 -3.63
N ALA A 413 -20.70 -9.53 -2.38
CA ALA A 413 -20.54 -8.12 -2.05
C ALA A 413 -19.54 -7.87 -0.93
N ILE A 414 -18.96 -6.67 -0.90
CA ILE A 414 -18.16 -6.17 0.23
C ILE A 414 -19.01 -5.14 0.97
N ASP A 415 -19.25 -5.42 2.25
CA ASP A 415 -20.08 -4.56 3.09
C ASP A 415 -19.34 -3.28 3.57
N SER A 416 -20.06 -2.39 4.24
CA SER A 416 -19.51 -1.12 4.73
C SER A 416 -18.44 -1.24 5.83
N SER A 417 -18.22 -2.46 6.33
CA SER A 417 -17.20 -2.82 7.31
C SER A 417 -16.07 -3.63 6.67
N ASP A 418 -16.01 -3.68 5.33
CA ASP A 418 -15.03 -4.40 4.54
C ASP A 418 -15.07 -5.93 4.73
N HIS A 419 -16.25 -6.52 4.97
CA HIS A 419 -16.42 -7.98 4.96
C HIS A 419 -17.07 -8.46 3.66
N LEU A 420 -16.59 -9.59 3.15
CA LEU A 420 -17.17 -10.26 2.00
C LEU A 420 -18.47 -10.96 2.43
N GLN A 421 -19.50 -10.88 1.60
CA GLN A 421 -20.79 -11.49 1.84
C GLN A 421 -21.30 -12.16 0.56
N VAL A 422 -22.05 -13.24 0.74
CA VAL A 422 -22.83 -13.88 -0.32
C VAL A 422 -24.30 -13.70 0.03
N MET A 423 -25.09 -13.21 -0.93
CA MET A 423 -26.51 -12.91 -0.77
C MET A 423 -27.27 -13.50 -1.95
N ASN A 424 -28.50 -13.95 -1.70
CA ASN A 424 -29.40 -14.25 -2.81
C ASN A 424 -29.95 -12.96 -3.46
N GLN A 425 -30.70 -13.10 -4.56
CA GLN A 425 -31.25 -11.94 -5.29
C GLN A 425 -32.23 -11.08 -4.48
N ALA A 426 -32.89 -11.67 -3.47
CA ALA A 426 -33.78 -10.95 -2.56
C ALA A 426 -33.02 -10.15 -1.48
N GLY A 427 -31.70 -10.36 -1.36
CA GLY A 427 -30.86 -9.69 -0.37
C GLY A 427 -30.75 -10.41 0.97
N LYS A 428 -31.20 -11.66 1.07
CA LYS A 428 -30.91 -12.51 2.24
C LYS A 428 -29.44 -12.87 2.22
N VAL A 429 -28.72 -12.48 3.28
CA VAL A 429 -27.32 -12.87 3.48
C VAL A 429 -27.27 -14.37 3.76
N LEU A 430 -26.59 -15.12 2.88
CA LEU A 430 -26.33 -16.55 3.02
C LEU A 430 -25.07 -16.80 3.85
N TRP A 431 -24.06 -15.95 3.66
CA TRP A 431 -22.79 -16.03 4.39
C TRP A 431 -22.11 -14.66 4.49
N ARG A 432 -21.33 -14.46 5.55
CA ARG A 432 -20.48 -13.29 5.75
C ARG A 432 -19.13 -13.71 6.30
N SER A 433 -18.05 -13.21 5.71
CA SER A 433 -16.68 -13.52 6.14
C SER A 433 -16.40 -13.01 7.54
N GLU A 434 -15.60 -13.74 8.31
CA GLU A 434 -15.02 -13.22 9.56
C GLU A 434 -13.87 -12.26 9.30
N SER A 435 -13.12 -12.51 8.23
CA SER A 435 -11.98 -11.69 7.82
C SER A 435 -12.39 -10.51 6.96
N ILE A 436 -11.60 -9.43 7.03
CA ILE A 436 -11.72 -8.27 6.15
C ILE A 436 -11.19 -8.60 4.75
N TYR A 437 -11.95 -8.23 3.73
CA TYR A 437 -11.64 -8.33 2.31
C TYR A 437 -12.03 -7.03 1.60
N GLY A 438 -11.35 -6.70 0.50
CA GLY A 438 -11.74 -5.56 -0.32
C GLY A 438 -11.39 -4.18 0.25
N ALA A 439 -10.83 -4.12 1.47
CA ALA A 439 -10.47 -2.87 2.12
C ALA A 439 -9.51 -2.04 1.25
N SER A 440 -9.79 -0.75 1.10
CA SER A 440 -9.02 0.13 0.22
C SER A 440 -8.67 1.48 0.84
N LYS A 441 -7.69 2.17 0.24
CA LYS A 441 -7.39 3.60 0.50
C LYS A 441 -8.27 4.54 -0.32
N ASN A 442 -8.92 4.06 -1.39
CA ASN A 442 -9.66 4.90 -2.33
C ASN A 442 -11.04 5.25 -1.78
N PHE A 443 -11.49 6.49 -1.96
CA PHE A 443 -12.76 6.98 -1.46
C PHE A 443 -13.29 8.13 -2.32
N PHE A 444 -14.61 8.30 -2.31
CA PHE A 444 -15.31 9.35 -3.05
C PHE A 444 -15.12 10.75 -2.46
N GLY A 445 -15.11 11.76 -3.33
CA GLY A 445 -14.94 13.18 -2.97
C GLY A 445 -13.49 13.65 -3.01
N THR A 446 -13.26 14.95 -2.83
CA THR A 446 -11.91 15.52 -2.72
C THR A 446 -11.51 15.70 -1.25
N LEU A 447 -10.21 15.72 -0.97
CA LEU A 447 -9.70 16.03 0.37
C LEU A 447 -10.25 17.39 0.86
N SER A 448 -10.32 18.37 -0.04
CA SER A 448 -10.90 19.69 0.21
C SER A 448 -12.41 19.63 0.50
N SER A 449 -13.20 18.87 -0.26
CA SER A 449 -14.65 18.74 -0.02
C SER A 449 -14.97 17.93 1.25
N THR A 450 -14.11 16.98 1.64
CA THR A 450 -14.22 16.24 2.90
C THR A 450 -13.78 17.07 4.13
N ALA A 451 -12.94 18.09 3.92
CA ALA A 451 -12.55 19.02 4.98
C ALA A 451 -13.65 20.07 5.26
N THR A 452 -14.43 20.46 4.26
CA THR A 452 -15.51 21.46 4.38
C THR A 452 -16.84 20.88 4.87
N GLY A 453 -17.00 19.56 4.94
CA GLY A 453 -18.24 18.92 5.39
C GLY A 453 -17.94 17.64 6.17
N GLY A 454 -18.55 17.48 7.35
CA GLY A 454 -18.37 16.35 8.26
C GLY A 454 -18.83 14.98 7.74
N HIS A 455 -18.97 14.79 6.43
CA HIS A 455 -19.45 13.56 5.83
C HIS A 455 -18.46 12.40 6.02
N ARG A 456 -19.00 11.23 6.35
CA ARG A 456 -18.24 9.98 6.45
C ARG A 456 -17.67 9.63 5.07
N ARG A 457 -16.37 9.32 5.02
CA ARG A 457 -15.72 8.79 3.80
C ARG A 457 -16.43 7.51 3.37
N ILE A 458 -16.83 7.45 2.11
CA ILE A 458 -17.31 6.23 1.46
C ILE A 458 -16.13 5.68 0.67
N TYR A 459 -15.58 4.57 1.14
CA TYR A 459 -14.45 3.91 0.49
C TYR A 459 -14.92 3.05 -0.68
N VAL A 460 -14.12 3.02 -1.73
CA VAL A 460 -14.33 2.20 -2.94
C VAL A 460 -13.57 0.89 -2.73
N PRO A 461 -14.23 -0.25 -2.49
CA PRO A 461 -13.51 -1.49 -2.25
C PRO A 461 -12.70 -1.94 -3.47
N THR A 462 -11.68 -2.79 -3.27
CA THR A 462 -11.00 -3.46 -4.38
C THR A 462 -11.98 -4.41 -5.08
N ARG A 463 -11.77 -4.66 -6.39
CA ARG A 463 -12.73 -5.40 -7.23
C ARG A 463 -12.96 -6.84 -6.77
N ILE A 464 -14.11 -7.39 -7.08
CA ILE A 464 -14.39 -8.82 -6.89
C ILE A 464 -14.42 -9.46 -8.27
N ILE A 465 -13.55 -10.43 -8.53
CA ILE A 465 -13.53 -11.16 -9.80
C ILE A 465 -14.21 -12.51 -9.56
N ALA A 466 -15.21 -12.82 -10.36
CA ALA A 466 -15.86 -14.13 -10.37
C ALA A 466 -15.45 -14.88 -11.65
N ARG A 467 -14.85 -16.06 -11.50
CA ARG A 467 -14.42 -16.90 -12.60
C ARG A 467 -14.21 -18.32 -12.14
N ASP A 468 -14.63 -19.30 -12.93
CA ASP A 468 -14.24 -20.69 -12.70
C ASP A 468 -12.73 -20.82 -12.91
N ILE A 469 -11.97 -21.00 -11.82
CA ILE A 469 -10.51 -21.18 -11.88
C ILE A 469 -10.11 -22.61 -11.58
N ASN A 470 -11.00 -23.39 -10.96
CA ASN A 470 -10.74 -24.76 -10.55
C ASN A 470 -11.31 -25.79 -11.54
N GLY A 471 -11.99 -25.36 -12.60
CA GLY A 471 -12.56 -26.17 -13.67
C GLY A 471 -13.76 -27.02 -13.25
N ASP A 472 -14.49 -26.64 -12.20
CA ASP A 472 -15.65 -27.39 -11.69
C ASP A 472 -17.00 -26.91 -12.28
N GLY A 473 -16.97 -25.91 -13.16
CA GLY A 473 -18.14 -25.32 -13.79
C GLY A 473 -18.83 -24.23 -12.98
N ARG A 474 -18.37 -23.95 -11.75
CA ARG A 474 -18.88 -22.87 -10.91
C ARG A 474 -17.84 -21.76 -10.75
N PRO A 475 -18.24 -20.48 -10.69
CA PRO A 475 -17.31 -19.38 -10.50
C PRO A 475 -16.71 -19.38 -9.09
N ASP A 476 -15.40 -19.27 -9.03
CA ASP A 476 -14.64 -18.94 -7.83
C ASP A 476 -14.47 -17.41 -7.72
N ILE A 477 -14.17 -16.95 -6.50
CA ILE A 477 -14.05 -15.53 -6.16
C ILE A 477 -12.60 -15.16 -5.88
N ILE A 478 -12.05 -14.25 -6.69
CA ILE A 478 -10.76 -13.59 -6.42
C ILE A 478 -11.00 -12.25 -5.74
N VAL A 479 -10.35 -12.06 -4.58
CA VAL A 479 -10.49 -10.84 -3.79
C VAL A 479 -9.20 -10.50 -3.03
N GLY A 480 -8.91 -9.21 -2.94
CA GLY A 480 -7.77 -8.66 -2.23
C GLY A 480 -8.02 -8.66 -0.72
N ARG A 481 -7.00 -9.09 0.03
CA ARG A 481 -6.96 -9.09 1.48
C ARG A 481 -5.94 -8.07 1.96
N ASN A 482 -6.29 -6.79 1.82
CA ASN A 482 -5.56 -5.70 2.43
C ASN A 482 -5.80 -5.72 3.95
N ARG A 483 -4.76 -5.98 4.74
CA ARG A 483 -4.84 -6.14 6.21
C ARG A 483 -4.98 -4.78 6.88
N LEU A 484 -6.21 -4.27 6.80
CA LEU A 484 -6.60 -3.00 7.38
C LEU A 484 -6.38 -3.01 8.88
N THR A 485 -5.65 -2.01 9.36
CA THR A 485 -5.61 -1.69 10.78
C THR A 485 -6.12 -0.28 10.98
N THR A 486 -7.09 -0.15 11.87
CA THR A 486 -7.70 1.13 12.22
C THR A 486 -7.16 1.59 13.55
N ILE A 487 -6.63 2.81 13.59
CA ILE A 487 -6.34 3.46 14.86
C ILE A 487 -7.69 3.89 15.43
N ARG A 488 -8.18 3.21 16.49
CA ARG A 488 -9.55 3.37 17.02
C ARG A 488 -9.97 4.83 17.25
N PHE A 489 -8.99 5.71 17.52
CA PHE A 489 -9.17 7.13 17.80
C PHE A 489 -8.93 8.08 16.64
N PHE A 490 -8.38 7.61 15.52
CA PHE A 490 -8.40 8.33 14.25
C PHE A 490 -9.22 7.53 13.26
N LYS A 491 -10.55 7.59 13.38
CA LYS A 491 -11.50 6.76 12.60
C LYS A 491 -11.37 6.92 11.08
N ARG A 492 -10.77 8.02 10.62
CA ARG A 492 -10.52 8.33 9.20
C ARG A 492 -9.16 7.84 8.70
N LEU A 493 -8.26 7.46 9.61
CA LEU A 493 -6.92 6.98 9.28
C LEU A 493 -6.96 5.46 9.09
N ARG A 494 -6.89 5.03 7.83
CA ARG A 494 -6.72 3.62 7.43
C ARG A 494 -5.25 3.41 7.09
N TYR A 495 -4.61 2.43 7.73
CA TYR A 495 -3.31 1.93 7.29
C TYR A 495 -3.37 0.41 7.12
N PHE A 496 -2.41 -0.13 6.37
CA PHE A 496 -2.40 -1.53 6.00
C PHE A 496 -1.08 -2.16 6.41
N GLU A 497 -1.13 -3.28 7.13
CA GLU A 497 0.08 -3.99 7.58
C GLU A 497 0.63 -4.95 6.52
N GLY A 498 0.11 -4.86 5.30
CA GLY A 498 0.41 -5.75 4.18
C GLY A 498 -0.85 -6.22 3.47
N SER A 499 -0.66 -6.90 2.35
CA SER A 499 -1.74 -7.40 1.50
C SER A 499 -1.43 -8.80 0.99
N SER A 500 -2.47 -9.44 0.47
CA SER A 500 -2.43 -10.68 -0.28
C SER A 500 -3.68 -10.74 -1.16
N ILE A 501 -3.75 -11.70 -2.06
CA ILE A 501 -4.90 -11.96 -2.93
C ILE A 501 -5.35 -13.39 -2.66
N ALA A 502 -6.64 -13.57 -2.39
CA ALA A 502 -7.25 -14.85 -2.11
C ALA A 502 -8.14 -15.28 -3.27
N ALA A 503 -8.07 -16.56 -3.62
CA ALA A 503 -9.09 -17.25 -4.38
C ALA A 503 -9.95 -18.08 -3.44
N LEU A 504 -11.26 -17.93 -3.53
CA LEU A 504 -12.23 -18.58 -2.66
C LEU A 504 -13.26 -19.33 -3.50
N THR A 505 -13.66 -20.51 -3.07
CA THR A 505 -14.72 -21.31 -3.69
C THR A 505 -15.91 -21.48 -2.75
N TRP A 506 -17.11 -21.55 -3.31
CA TRP A 506 -18.33 -21.75 -2.54
C TRP A 506 -18.56 -23.24 -2.25
N ASN A 507 -18.70 -23.60 -0.97
CA ASN A 507 -18.92 -24.99 -0.57
C ASN A 507 -20.38 -25.33 -0.22
N GLY A 508 -21.33 -24.45 -0.57
CA GLY A 508 -22.75 -24.55 -0.21
C GLY A 508 -23.15 -23.78 1.06
N SER A 509 -22.19 -23.38 1.89
CA SER A 509 -22.46 -22.62 3.13
C SER A 509 -21.52 -21.43 3.38
N ALA A 510 -20.30 -21.50 2.83
CA ALA A 510 -19.28 -20.49 3.01
C ALA A 510 -18.36 -20.41 1.80
N LEU A 511 -17.76 -19.22 1.59
CA LEU A 511 -16.59 -19.09 0.73
C LEU A 511 -15.35 -19.59 1.49
N THR A 512 -14.69 -20.60 0.96
CA THR A 512 -13.51 -21.24 1.54
C THR A 512 -12.29 -21.07 0.62
N PRO A 513 -11.08 -20.89 1.17
CA PRO A 513 -9.91 -20.58 0.35
C PRO A 513 -9.48 -21.78 -0.52
N LEU A 514 -9.36 -21.55 -1.83
CA LEU A 514 -8.64 -22.42 -2.76
C LEU A 514 -7.14 -22.18 -2.68
N TRP A 515 -6.75 -20.91 -2.57
CA TRP A 515 -5.38 -20.48 -2.32
C TRP A 515 -5.35 -19.02 -1.89
N GLU A 516 -4.25 -18.60 -1.26
CA GLU A 516 -3.96 -17.20 -0.98
C GLU A 516 -2.49 -16.92 -1.32
N THR A 517 -2.19 -15.81 -1.99
CA THR A 517 -0.79 -15.40 -2.18
C THR A 517 -0.11 -15.16 -0.84
N ARG A 518 1.22 -15.34 -0.78
CA ARG A 518 1.98 -14.94 0.41
C ARG A 518 1.76 -13.46 0.71
N LYS A 519 1.70 -13.13 2.00
CA LYS A 519 1.55 -11.75 2.45
C LYS A 519 2.75 -10.93 1.97
N ILE A 520 2.48 -9.87 1.24
CA ILE A 520 3.44 -8.83 0.91
C ILE A 520 3.29 -7.64 1.87
N PRO A 521 4.36 -6.86 2.14
CA PRO A 521 4.30 -5.73 3.07
C PRO A 521 3.52 -4.53 2.53
N GLY A 522 3.40 -4.37 1.20
CA GLY A 522 2.66 -3.27 0.59
C GLY A 522 1.13 -3.42 0.66
N TYR A 523 0.45 -2.43 0.08
CA TYR A 523 -1.00 -2.41 -0.13
C TYR A 523 -1.29 -2.75 -1.59
N THR A 524 -2.20 -3.69 -1.84
CA THR A 524 -2.62 -4.00 -3.21
C THR A 524 -3.70 -3.03 -3.64
N ALA A 525 -3.40 -2.17 -4.60
CA ALA A 525 -4.32 -1.15 -5.11
C ALA A 525 -5.41 -1.76 -6.00
N ASP A 526 -5.02 -2.65 -6.90
CA ASP A 526 -5.93 -3.36 -7.79
C ASP A 526 -5.26 -4.63 -8.35
N TYR A 527 -6.04 -5.50 -8.96
CA TYR A 527 -5.60 -6.78 -9.52
C TYR A 527 -6.54 -7.25 -10.63
N GLU A 528 -6.04 -8.08 -11.52
CA GLU A 528 -6.83 -8.77 -12.53
C GLU A 528 -6.32 -10.21 -12.69
N LEU A 529 -7.22 -11.13 -12.97
CA LEU A 529 -6.86 -12.50 -13.33
C LEU A 529 -7.08 -12.65 -14.84
N VAL A 530 -6.07 -13.08 -15.57
CA VAL A 530 -6.16 -13.42 -16.99
C VAL A 530 -6.01 -14.94 -17.10
N ALA A 531 -7.00 -15.60 -17.67
CA ALA A 531 -6.86 -17.01 -18.04
C ALA A 531 -6.20 -17.05 -19.42
N ASP A 532 -5.18 -17.87 -19.57
CA ASP A 532 -4.51 -18.02 -20.85
C ASP A 532 -5.37 -18.93 -21.76
N THR A 533 -6.35 -18.36 -22.45
CA THR A 533 -7.17 -19.12 -23.41
C THR A 533 -6.43 -19.41 -24.71
N ASP A 534 -5.37 -18.67 -25.02
CA ASP A 534 -4.81 -18.62 -26.38
C ASP A 534 -3.30 -18.92 -26.48
N ARG A 535 -2.54 -19.02 -25.37
CA ARG A 535 -1.07 -19.15 -25.44
C ARG A 535 -0.38 -20.18 -24.56
N LYS A 536 -1.01 -20.85 -23.57
CA LYS A 536 -0.37 -21.96 -22.83
C LYS A 536 -1.36 -22.96 -22.19
N GLY A 537 -2.14 -23.63 -23.03
CA GLY A 537 -2.91 -24.82 -22.67
C GLY A 537 -4.01 -24.61 -21.62
N PRO A 538 -4.98 -25.54 -21.53
CA PRO A 538 -5.95 -25.52 -20.42
C PRO A 538 -5.17 -25.66 -19.10
N GLY A 539 -5.30 -24.67 -18.20
CA GLY A 539 -4.81 -24.79 -16.82
C GLY A 539 -3.86 -23.71 -16.31
N THR A 540 -3.38 -22.77 -17.14
CA THR A 540 -2.50 -21.68 -16.70
C THR A 540 -3.26 -20.36 -16.51
N LEU A 541 -3.11 -19.78 -15.33
CA LEU A 541 -3.70 -18.51 -14.91
C LEU A 541 -2.60 -17.49 -14.66
N GLN A 542 -2.81 -16.25 -15.08
CA GLN A 542 -1.91 -15.13 -14.80
C GLN A 542 -2.61 -14.13 -13.91
N LEU A 543 -2.16 -14.02 -12.66
CA LEU A 543 -2.62 -13.03 -11.70
C LEU A 543 -1.72 -11.79 -11.78
N TYR A 544 -2.30 -10.68 -12.23
CA TYR A 544 -1.66 -9.37 -12.26
C TYR A 544 -2.12 -8.59 -11.05
N PHE A 545 -1.21 -7.96 -10.32
CA PHE A 545 -1.59 -7.05 -9.23
C PHE A 545 -0.58 -5.94 -9.03
N ALA A 546 -1.07 -4.79 -8.58
CA ALA A 546 -0.23 -3.64 -8.30
C ALA A 546 -0.11 -3.40 -6.80
N GLU A 547 1.13 -3.47 -6.31
CA GLU A 547 1.50 -3.15 -4.94
C GLU A 547 1.95 -1.69 -4.86
N THR A 548 1.38 -0.90 -3.94
CA THR A 548 1.91 0.41 -3.53
C THR A 548 2.32 0.37 -2.06
N GLU A 549 3.06 1.37 -1.61
CA GLU A 549 3.60 1.44 -0.26
C GLU A 549 2.47 1.68 0.77
N SER A 550 2.52 0.96 1.90
CA SER A 550 1.43 0.97 2.89
C SER A 550 1.55 2.08 3.95
N SER A 551 2.63 2.86 3.90
CA SER A 551 3.08 3.68 5.02
C SER A 551 2.28 4.97 5.18
N TYR A 552 1.42 5.02 6.19
CA TYR A 552 0.92 6.27 6.76
C TYR A 552 1.66 6.57 8.07
N PRO A 553 1.68 7.81 8.60
CA PRO A 553 1.06 9.04 8.10
C PRO A 553 2.08 10.02 7.49
N PHE A 554 3.31 9.58 7.21
CA PHE A 554 4.36 10.42 6.61
C PHE A 554 4.28 10.54 5.08
N VAL A 555 3.62 9.60 4.42
CA VAL A 555 3.71 9.40 2.96
C VAL A 555 2.52 10.04 2.21
N PHE A 556 1.91 11.08 2.77
CA PHE A 556 0.89 11.84 2.00
C PHE A 556 1.48 12.65 0.84
N TRP A 557 2.81 12.86 0.81
CA TRP A 557 3.50 13.71 -0.17
C TRP A 557 4.78 13.11 -0.78
N GLU A 558 5.25 11.95 -0.29
CA GLU A 558 6.25 11.23 -1.07
C GLU A 558 5.54 10.68 -2.31
N ALA A 559 6.21 10.70 -3.46
CA ALA A 559 5.70 10.06 -4.65
C ALA A 559 5.43 8.60 -4.29
N GLU A 560 4.15 8.26 -4.09
CA GLU A 560 3.72 6.88 -3.97
C GLU A 560 4.32 6.16 -5.17
N SER A 561 4.77 4.94 -4.93
CA SER A 561 5.33 4.16 -6.00
C SER A 561 4.66 2.83 -6.04
N CYS A 562 4.36 2.38 -7.25
CA CYS A 562 3.82 1.06 -7.45
C CYS A 562 4.87 0.10 -8.00
N LYS A 563 4.65 -1.19 -7.75
CA LYS A 563 5.27 -2.30 -8.46
C LYS A 563 4.15 -3.15 -9.03
N ILE A 564 4.29 -3.53 -10.28
CA ILE A 564 3.42 -4.51 -10.91
C ILE A 564 4.01 -5.90 -10.65
N HIS A 565 3.16 -6.82 -10.23
CA HIS A 565 3.48 -8.23 -10.05
C HIS A 565 2.65 -9.07 -11.02
N VAL A 566 3.26 -10.13 -11.56
CA VAL A 566 2.59 -11.09 -12.43
C VAL A 566 2.94 -12.49 -11.93
N TYR A 567 1.94 -13.21 -11.44
CA TYR A 567 2.07 -14.56 -10.90
C TYR A 567 1.44 -15.54 -11.89
N GLU A 568 2.24 -16.48 -12.38
CA GLU A 568 1.75 -17.58 -13.21
C GLU A 568 1.38 -18.74 -12.28
N ILE A 569 0.10 -19.08 -12.22
CA ILE A 569 -0.48 -20.09 -11.36
C ILE A 569 -1.00 -21.21 -12.26
N ARG A 570 -0.64 -22.46 -11.96
CA ARG A 570 -1.08 -23.63 -12.72
C ARG A 570 -1.89 -24.57 -11.85
N ARG A 571 -2.97 -25.12 -12.41
CA ARG A 571 -3.73 -26.22 -11.81
C ARG A 571 -2.88 -27.50 -11.77
N LYS A 572 -2.87 -28.21 -10.64
CA LYS A 572 -2.16 -29.48 -10.51
C LYS A 572 -2.95 -30.58 -11.22
N GLY A 573 -2.28 -31.35 -12.08
CA GLY A 573 -2.89 -32.48 -12.80
C GLY A 573 -3.21 -32.22 -14.28
N GLU A 574 -2.86 -31.03 -14.80
CA GLU A 574 -2.93 -30.66 -16.23
C GLU A 574 -1.52 -30.40 -16.80
#